data_AF-A0A521TXJ6-F1
#
_entry.id   AF-A0A521TXJ6-F1
#
_cell.length_a   1.000
_cell.length_b   1.000
_cell.length_c   1.000
_cell.angle_alpha   90.00
_cell.angle_beta   90.00
_cell.angle_gamma   90.00
#
_symmetry.space_group_name_H-M   'P 1'
#
loop_
_entity.id
_entity.type
_entity.pdbx_description
1 polymer ?
#
loop_
_entity_poly.entity_id
_entity_poly.type
_entity_poly.pdbx_seq_one_letter_code
_entity_poly.pdbx_strand_id
1 'polypeptide(L)'
;MVSRDTARKDYQEGPAKYAASGTGELWIFDPERRGRGVTGEPWVLQVWRRTRSGEFRREYAGDGPAYSESLGAWLVVTDDGTRLRVADDEGGERLWPTEAEAERARAEAEKHRADALAAQVEALTAQVEALKGR
;
A
#
# COMPACT_ATOMS: atom_id res chain seq x y z
N MET A 1 -6.92 -9.45 7.24
CA MET A 1 -6.66 -8.85 8.57
C MET A 1 -7.05 -9.87 9.60
N VAL A 2 -6.12 -10.25 10.46
CA VAL A 2 -6.41 -11.21 11.53
C VAL A 2 -7.20 -10.50 12.63
N SER A 3 -8.32 -11.08 13.05
CA SER A 3 -9.08 -10.61 14.22
C SER A 3 -8.99 -11.62 15.37
N ARG A 4 -9.32 -11.17 16.59
CA ARG A 4 -9.25 -11.97 17.82
C ARG A 4 -9.99 -13.32 17.73
N ASP A 5 -11.09 -13.36 16.98
CA ASP A 5 -11.93 -14.56 16.82
C ASP A 5 -11.53 -15.44 15.62
N THR A 6 -10.69 -14.94 14.71
CA THR A 6 -10.29 -15.63 13.47
C THR A 6 -8.83 -16.07 13.43
N ALA A 7 -8.01 -15.62 14.39
CA ALA A 7 -6.57 -15.91 14.46
C ALA A 7 -6.22 -17.39 14.28
N ARG A 8 -6.93 -18.31 14.93
CA ARG A 8 -6.66 -19.75 14.76
C ARG A 8 -6.92 -20.22 13.32
N LYS A 9 -8.01 -19.77 12.69
CA LYS A 9 -8.40 -20.14 11.32
C LYS A 9 -7.45 -19.53 10.29
N ASP A 10 -7.09 -18.26 10.46
CA ASP A 10 -6.22 -17.54 9.52
C ASP A 10 -4.79 -18.10 9.52
N TYR A 11 -4.30 -18.53 10.68
CA TYR A 11 -2.96 -19.12 10.81
C TYR A 11 -2.90 -20.62 10.46
N GLN A 12 -3.93 -21.43 10.81
CA GLN A 12 -3.87 -22.89 10.67
C GLN A 12 -4.62 -23.43 9.44
N GLU A 13 -5.74 -22.81 9.05
CA GLU A 13 -6.60 -23.32 7.98
C GLU A 13 -6.53 -22.49 6.70
N GLY A 14 -6.20 -21.19 6.82
CA GLY A 14 -6.13 -20.24 5.71
C GLY A 14 -5.16 -20.70 4.61
N PRO A 15 -3.87 -20.94 4.91
CA PRO A 15 -2.90 -21.31 3.87
C PRO A 15 -3.31 -22.55 3.08
N ALA A 16 -3.70 -23.63 3.75
CA ALA A 16 -4.11 -24.87 3.09
C ALA A 16 -5.41 -24.74 2.27
N LYS A 17 -6.41 -23.99 2.75
CA LYS A 17 -7.68 -23.76 2.03
C LYS A 17 -7.51 -22.85 0.81
N TYR A 18 -6.73 -21.78 0.92
CA TYR A 18 -6.48 -20.90 -0.24
C TYR A 18 -5.59 -21.55 -1.30
N ALA A 19 -4.72 -22.51 -0.92
CA ALA A 19 -3.89 -23.27 -1.87
C ALA A 19 -4.73 -24.06 -2.86
N ALA A 20 -5.86 -24.59 -2.37
CA ALA A 20 -6.83 -25.34 -3.15
C ALA A 20 -7.70 -24.46 -4.06
N SER A 21 -7.67 -23.12 -3.88
CA SER A 21 -8.46 -22.16 -4.66
C SER A 21 -7.72 -21.60 -5.89
N GLY A 22 -6.45 -21.97 -6.09
CA GLY A 22 -5.61 -21.49 -7.20
C GLY A 22 -4.88 -20.17 -6.95
N THR A 23 -5.00 -19.59 -5.74
CA THR A 23 -4.31 -18.35 -5.36
C THR A 23 -2.79 -18.52 -5.40
N GLY A 24 -2.08 -17.61 -6.08
CA GLY A 24 -0.62 -17.67 -6.23
C GLY A 24 0.17 -17.16 -5.02
N GLU A 25 -0.40 -16.21 -4.26
CA GLU A 25 0.25 -15.56 -3.12
C GLU A 25 -0.77 -15.20 -2.04
N LEU A 26 -0.38 -15.35 -0.78
CA LEU A 26 -1.20 -15.05 0.40
C LEU A 26 -0.39 -14.16 1.35
N TRP A 27 -0.97 -13.03 1.77
CA TRP A 27 -0.39 -12.18 2.80
C TRP A 27 -1.17 -12.30 4.10
N ILE A 28 -0.46 -12.43 5.21
CA ILE A 28 -1.02 -12.37 6.55
C ILE A 28 -0.46 -11.11 7.20
N PHE A 29 -1.35 -10.20 7.58
CA PHE A 29 -1.04 -8.99 8.33
C PHE A 29 -1.72 -9.05 9.70
N ASP A 30 -0.89 -9.07 10.75
CA ASP A 30 -1.27 -9.21 12.16
C ASP A 30 -0.58 -8.09 12.99
N PRO A 31 -1.10 -6.85 12.91
CA PRO A 31 -0.50 -5.69 13.58
C PRO A 31 -0.44 -5.83 15.10
N GLU A 32 -1.35 -6.61 15.67
CA GLU A 32 -1.46 -6.83 17.11
C GLU A 32 -0.72 -8.08 17.59
N ARG A 33 0.03 -8.75 16.71
CA ARG A 33 0.85 -9.93 17.04
C ARG A 33 0.04 -11.04 17.73
N ARG A 34 -1.24 -11.19 17.36
CA ARG A 34 -2.20 -12.12 18.00
C ARG A 34 -1.87 -13.59 17.77
N GLY A 35 -1.00 -13.92 16.81
CA GLY A 35 -0.45 -15.27 16.60
C GLY A 35 0.39 -15.81 17.78
N ARG A 36 0.75 -14.95 18.75
CA ARG A 36 1.52 -15.29 19.96
C ARG A 36 0.73 -16.22 20.90
N GLY A 37 0.67 -17.49 20.54
CA GLY A 37 -0.07 -18.53 21.27
C GLY A 37 -0.52 -19.70 20.40
N VAL A 38 -0.53 -19.54 19.07
CA VAL A 38 -0.96 -20.58 18.11
C VAL A 38 0.22 -21.24 17.41
N THR A 39 1.23 -20.45 17.01
CA THR A 39 2.37 -20.92 16.19
C THR A 39 3.74 -20.64 16.84
N GLY A 40 3.77 -19.96 17.99
CA GLY A 40 5.01 -19.64 18.72
C GLY A 40 5.70 -18.35 18.26
N GLU A 41 5.38 -17.80 17.10
CA GLU A 41 6.05 -16.60 16.55
C GLU A 41 5.04 -15.61 15.96
N PRO A 42 4.79 -14.46 16.62
CA PRO A 42 3.91 -13.44 16.06
C PRO A 42 4.67 -12.46 15.17
N TRP A 43 4.52 -12.64 13.86
CA TRP A 43 5.06 -11.76 12.83
C TRP A 43 3.98 -10.77 12.39
N VAL A 44 4.34 -9.48 12.26
CA VAL A 44 3.40 -8.44 11.81
C VAL A 44 2.98 -8.68 10.36
N LEU A 45 3.93 -9.09 9.52
CA LEU A 45 3.71 -9.40 8.12
C LEU A 45 4.30 -10.78 7.78
N GLN A 46 3.53 -11.57 7.05
CA GLN A 46 3.99 -12.81 6.43
C GLN A 46 3.55 -12.86 4.97
N VAL A 47 4.43 -13.33 4.10
CA VAL A 47 4.14 -13.57 2.68
C VAL A 47 4.32 -15.05 2.41
N TRP A 48 3.29 -15.67 1.86
CA TRP A 48 3.26 -17.07 1.49
C TRP A 48 3.05 -17.19 -0.01
N ARG A 49 3.84 -18.01 -0.69
CA ARG A 49 3.74 -18.24 -2.13
C ARG A 49 3.39 -19.68 -2.44
N ARG A 50 2.53 -19.86 -3.43
CA ARG A 50 2.16 -21.18 -3.93
C ARG A 50 3.30 -21.73 -4.79
N THR A 51 3.80 -22.89 -4.41
CA THR A 51 4.81 -23.64 -5.17
C THR A 51 4.18 -24.30 -6.39
N ARG A 52 5.02 -24.84 -7.28
CA ARG A 52 4.55 -25.64 -8.42
C ARG A 52 3.82 -26.92 -8.00
N SER A 53 4.12 -27.48 -6.82
CA SER A 53 3.39 -28.61 -6.24
C SER A 53 2.01 -28.22 -5.69
N GLY A 54 1.69 -26.92 -5.66
CA GLY A 54 0.42 -26.39 -5.18
C GLY A 54 0.35 -26.15 -3.68
N GLU A 55 1.49 -26.24 -2.98
CA GLU A 55 1.62 -25.99 -1.54
C GLU A 55 2.01 -24.53 -1.29
N PHE A 56 1.62 -23.96 -0.14
CA PHE A 56 2.11 -22.64 0.25
C PHE A 56 3.39 -22.75 1.06
N ARG A 57 4.43 -22.04 0.62
CA ARG A 57 5.66 -21.83 1.36
C ARG A 57 5.70 -20.40 1.88
N ARG A 58 6.07 -20.23 3.15
CA ARG A 58 6.34 -18.90 3.72
C ARG A 58 7.67 -18.37 3.17
N GLU A 59 7.61 -17.31 2.38
CA GLU A 59 8.77 -16.62 1.80
C GLU A 59 9.25 -15.48 2.72
N TYR A 60 8.34 -14.85 3.47
CA TYR A 60 8.67 -13.78 4.40
C TYR A 60 7.91 -13.91 5.73
N ALA A 61 8.57 -13.54 6.82
CA ALA A 61 7.98 -13.38 8.15
C ALA A 61 8.80 -12.34 8.94
N GLY A 62 8.17 -11.24 9.34
CA GLY A 62 8.87 -10.12 9.98
C GLY A 62 7.97 -8.93 10.24
N ASP A 63 8.60 -7.78 10.47
CA ASP A 63 7.91 -6.50 10.71
C ASP A 63 7.69 -5.67 9.43
N GLY A 64 8.03 -6.23 8.27
CA GLY A 64 8.07 -5.53 6.99
C GLY A 64 9.39 -4.79 6.76
N PRO A 65 9.60 -4.23 5.57
CA PRO A 65 8.80 -4.42 4.35
C PRO A 65 8.99 -5.83 3.74
N ALA A 66 8.12 -6.21 2.80
CA ALA A 66 8.25 -7.46 2.05
C ALA A 66 7.82 -7.29 0.58
N TYR A 67 8.52 -7.92 -0.35
CA TYR A 67 8.17 -7.84 -1.77
C TYR A 67 7.06 -8.83 -2.16
N SER A 68 6.05 -8.35 -2.88
CA SER A 68 5.03 -9.17 -3.52
C SER A 68 5.39 -9.39 -4.99
N GLU A 69 5.59 -10.64 -5.39
CA GLU A 69 5.78 -10.96 -6.80
C GLU A 69 4.47 -10.86 -7.60
N SER A 70 3.34 -11.13 -6.95
CA SER A 70 2.04 -11.07 -7.62
C SER A 70 1.64 -9.64 -7.98
N LEU A 71 2.03 -8.65 -7.17
CA LEU A 71 1.83 -7.23 -7.49
C LEU A 71 3.01 -6.59 -8.22
N GLY A 72 4.22 -7.17 -8.12
CA GLY A 72 5.44 -6.51 -8.55
C GLY A 72 5.77 -5.26 -7.73
N ALA A 73 5.43 -5.28 -6.43
CA ALA A 73 5.47 -4.12 -5.54
C ALA A 73 5.85 -4.50 -4.11
N TRP A 74 6.25 -3.51 -3.31
CA TRP A 74 6.60 -3.67 -1.90
C TRP A 74 5.40 -3.48 -0.99
N LEU A 75 5.23 -4.41 -0.04
CA LEU A 75 4.31 -4.32 1.07
C LEU A 75 5.03 -3.65 2.23
N VAL A 76 4.61 -2.43 2.57
CA VAL A 76 5.25 -1.60 3.58
C VAL A 76 4.32 -1.45 4.76
N VAL A 77 4.83 -1.75 5.95
CA VAL A 77 4.10 -1.55 7.20
C VAL A 77 4.32 -0.11 7.66
N THR A 78 3.24 0.64 7.83
CA THR A 78 3.25 2.06 8.22
C THR A 78 2.44 2.28 9.50
N ASP A 79 2.34 3.54 9.93
CA ASP A 79 1.57 3.96 11.11
C ASP A 79 1.95 3.12 12.35
N ASP A 80 3.24 3.08 12.66
CA ASP A 80 3.84 2.33 13.80
C ASP A 80 3.42 0.85 13.88
N GLY A 81 3.27 0.18 12.74
CA GLY A 81 2.92 -1.23 12.69
C GLY A 81 1.45 -1.51 12.42
N THR A 82 0.60 -0.48 12.34
CA THR A 82 -0.87 -0.65 12.33
C THR A 82 -1.51 -0.65 10.95
N ARG A 83 -0.78 -0.20 9.92
CA ARG A 83 -1.26 -0.23 8.53
C ARG A 83 -0.31 -0.96 7.60
N LEU A 84 -0.89 -1.57 6.57
CA LEU A 84 -0.18 -2.13 5.43
C LEU A 84 -0.48 -1.28 4.20
N ARG A 85 0.57 -0.81 3.52
CA ARG A 85 0.52 -0.03 2.28
C ARG A 85 1.31 -0.74 1.18
N VAL A 86 1.08 -0.34 -0.07
CA VAL A 86 1.82 -0.84 -1.24
C VAL A 86 2.67 0.30 -1.79
N ALA A 87 3.92 0.00 -2.18
CA ALA A 87 4.87 0.96 -2.74
C ALA A 87 5.66 0.38 -3.91
N ASP A 88 6.19 1.24 -4.77
CA ASP A 88 7.13 0.84 -5.83
C ASP A 88 8.56 0.58 -5.31
N ASP A 89 8.87 0.98 -4.08
CA ASP A 89 10.17 0.79 -3.44
C ASP A 89 10.05 0.20 -2.04
N GLU A 90 11.13 -0.44 -1.60
CA GLU A 90 11.27 -1.05 -0.28
C GLU A 90 11.13 -0.04 0.86
N GLY A 91 11.59 1.20 0.65
CA GLY A 91 11.55 2.26 1.66
C GLY A 91 10.15 2.83 1.90
N GLY A 92 9.19 2.57 1.02
CA GLY A 92 7.87 3.17 1.09
C GLY A 92 7.84 4.65 0.73
N GLU A 93 8.80 5.13 -0.05
CA GLU A 93 8.86 6.54 -0.48
C GLU A 93 7.84 6.82 -1.60
N ARG A 94 7.55 5.81 -2.44
CA ARG A 94 6.59 5.87 -3.53
C ARG A 94 5.39 4.98 -3.26
N LEU A 95 4.59 5.38 -2.27
CA LEU A 95 3.34 4.69 -1.92
C LEU A 95 2.32 4.81 -3.05
N TRP A 96 1.66 3.71 -3.34
CA TRP A 96 0.46 3.72 -4.17
C TRP A 96 -0.63 4.50 -3.42
N PRO A 97 -1.21 5.54 -4.04
CA PRO A 97 -2.22 6.33 -3.39
C PRO A 97 -3.51 5.52 -3.27
N THR A 98 -4.24 5.74 -2.18
CA THR A 98 -5.66 5.40 -2.11
C THR A 98 -6.44 6.29 -3.08
N GLU A 99 -7.64 5.86 -3.46
CA GLU A 99 -8.51 6.65 -4.34
C GLU A 99 -8.78 8.06 -3.78
N ALA A 100 -9.06 8.16 -2.47
CA ALA A 100 -9.27 9.43 -1.80
C ALA A 100 -8.00 10.32 -1.76
N GLU A 101 -6.81 9.74 -1.64
CA GLU A 101 -5.55 10.49 -1.73
C GLU A 101 -5.29 10.97 -3.17
N ALA A 102 -5.57 10.13 -4.16
CA ALA A 102 -5.44 10.48 -5.57
C ALA A 102 -6.41 11.60 -5.96
N GLU A 103 -7.65 11.58 -5.47
CA GLU A 103 -8.65 12.62 -5.70
C GLU A 103 -8.21 13.96 -5.09
N ARG A 104 -7.76 13.97 -3.83
CA ARG A 104 -7.24 15.18 -3.18
C ARG A 104 -6.04 15.74 -3.94
N ALA A 105 -5.08 14.90 -4.33
CA ALA A 105 -3.92 15.32 -5.09
C ALA A 105 -4.29 15.92 -6.45
N ARG A 106 -5.33 15.38 -7.13
CA ARG A 106 -5.85 15.95 -8.38
C ARG A 106 -6.50 17.31 -8.16
N ALA A 107 -7.34 17.44 -7.13
CA ALA A 107 -8.01 18.70 -6.80
C ALA A 107 -7.01 19.80 -6.43
N GLU A 108 -5.98 19.47 -5.64
CA GLU A 108 -4.90 20.39 -5.30
C GLU A 108 -4.09 20.79 -6.53
N ALA A 109 -3.73 19.83 -7.40
CA ALA A 109 -3.02 20.13 -8.64
C ALA A 109 -3.84 21.01 -9.59
N GLU A 110 -5.15 20.80 -9.68
CA GLU A 110 -6.06 21.64 -10.45
C GLU A 110 -6.12 23.06 -9.90
N LYS A 111 -6.25 23.21 -8.57
CA LYS A 111 -6.22 24.51 -7.91
C LYS A 111 -4.90 25.24 -8.18
N HIS A 112 -3.77 24.58 -8.00
CA HIS A 112 -2.45 25.17 -8.27
C HIS A 112 -2.29 25.61 -9.73
N ARG A 113 -2.84 24.85 -10.68
CA ARG A 113 -2.83 25.24 -12.10
C ARG A 113 -3.74 26.44 -12.36
N ALA A 114 -4.92 26.48 -11.76
CA ALA A 114 -5.83 27.61 -11.87
C ALA A 114 -5.20 28.89 -11.32
N ASP A 115 -4.57 28.81 -10.15
CA ASP A 115 -3.87 29.93 -9.51
C ASP A 115 -2.69 30.41 -10.37
N ALA A 116 -1.89 29.48 -10.93
CA ALA A 116 -0.77 29.80 -11.80
C ALA A 116 -1.21 30.44 -13.13
N LEU A 117 -2.35 30.01 -13.68
CA LEU A 117 -2.91 30.60 -14.90
C LEU A 117 -3.49 31.99 -14.62
N ALA A 118 -4.21 32.16 -13.51
CA ALA A 118 -4.73 33.45 -13.10
C ALA A 118 -3.61 34.49 -12.93
N ALA A 119 -2.50 34.12 -12.26
CA ALA A 119 -1.34 34.98 -12.12
C ALA A 119 -0.70 35.35 -13.48
N GLN A 120 -0.65 34.41 -14.43
CA GLN A 120 -0.15 34.69 -15.78
C GLN A 120 -1.06 35.64 -16.56
N VAL A 121 -2.38 35.44 -16.48
CA VAL A 121 -3.37 36.31 -17.14
C VAL A 121 -3.29 37.74 -16.58
N GLU A 122 -3.18 37.88 -15.26
CA GLU A 122 -3.02 39.18 -14.61
C GLU A 122 -1.72 39.87 -15.06
N ALA A 123 -0.59 39.15 -15.06
CA ALA A 123 0.69 39.67 -15.52
C ALA A 123 0.65 40.10 -16.99
N LEU A 124 0.05 39.29 -17.88
CA LEU A 124 -0.10 39.64 -19.30
C LEU A 124 -1.02 40.85 -19.48
N THR A 125 -2.11 40.93 -18.72
CA THR A 125 -3.03 42.06 -18.79
C THR A 125 -2.31 43.36 -18.39
N ALA A 126 -1.54 43.34 -17.32
CA ALA A 126 -0.74 44.50 -16.89
C ALA A 126 0.29 44.92 -17.96
N GLN A 127 0.95 43.95 -18.63
CA GLN A 127 1.90 44.25 -19.72
C GLN A 127 1.21 44.87 -20.94
N VAL A 128 0.05 44.35 -21.33
CA VAL A 128 -0.72 44.88 -22.47
C VAL A 128 -1.16 46.31 -22.19
N GLU A 129 -1.66 46.61 -20.99
CA GLU A 129 -2.07 47.96 -20.62
C GLU A 129 -0.87 48.92 -20.57
N ALA A 130 0.29 48.48 -20.07
CA ALA A 130 1.52 49.26 -20.10
C ALA A 130 2.02 49.57 -21.52
N LEU A 131 1.80 48.66 -22.47
CA LEU A 131 2.16 48.86 -23.89
C LEU A 131 1.19 49.79 -24.62
N LYS A 132 -0.11 49.74 -24.29
CA LYS A 132 -1.13 50.62 -24.88
C LYS A 132 -1.09 52.05 -24.36
N GLY A 133 -0.55 52.26 -23.16
CA GLY A 133 -0.39 53.59 -22.55
C GLY A 133 0.84 54.38 -23.02
N ARG A 134 1.66 53.82 -23.92
CA ARG A 134 2.80 54.49 -24.58
C ARG A 134 2.42 54.96 -25.98
#